data_AF-A0A7K1ELF2-F1
#
_entry.id   AF-A0A7K1ELF2-F1
#
_cell.length_a   1.000
_cell.length_b   1.000
_cell.length_c   1.000
_cell.angle_alpha   90.00
_cell.angle_beta   90.00
_cell.angle_gamma   90.00
#
_symmetry.space_group_name_H-M   'P 1'
#
loop_
_entity.id
_entity.type
_entity.pdbx_description
1 polymer ?
#
loop_
_entity_poly.entity_id
_entity_poly.type
_entity_poly.pdbx_seq_one_letter_code
_entity_poly.pdbx_strand_id
1 'polypeptide(L)' 'MNPDSPLDLDAMEQDLSDVEKALERLDNNSYWTDESTGAPIEPSYLAENPTARRNPPHS' A
#
# COMPACT_ATOMS: atom_id res chain seq x y z
N MET A 1 20.24 12.16 -14.07
CA MET A 1 20.09 10.81 -13.54
C MET A 1 21.48 10.21 -13.46
N ASN A 2 22.09 10.19 -12.28
CA ASN A 2 23.30 9.39 -12.08
C ASN A 2 22.83 7.95 -11.85
N PRO A 3 23.26 6.97 -12.66
CA PRO A 3 22.93 5.56 -12.46
C PRO A 3 23.63 4.93 -11.24
N ASP A 4 24.47 5.71 -10.54
CA ASP A 4 25.33 5.27 -9.42
C ASP A 4 24.87 5.79 -8.03
N SER A 5 23.61 6.19 -7.88
CA SER A 5 23.05 6.23 -6.51
C SER A 5 22.97 4.79 -6.02
N PRO A 6 23.60 4.43 -4.87
CA PRO A 6 23.49 3.09 -4.34
C PRO A 6 22.01 2.72 -4.22
N LEU A 7 21.62 1.58 -4.80
CA LEU A 7 20.26 1.06 -4.72
C LEU A 7 19.87 0.93 -3.25
N ASP A 8 18.76 1.54 -2.87
CA ASP A 8 18.19 1.40 -1.54
C ASP A 8 17.42 0.07 -1.47
N LEU A 9 18.16 -1.01 -1.21
CA LEU A 9 17.62 -2.37 -1.19
C LEU A 9 16.60 -2.54 -0.05
N ASP A 10 16.76 -1.83 1.05
CA ASP A 10 15.85 -1.89 2.20
C ASP A 10 14.49 -1.28 1.82
N ALA A 11 14.48 -0.14 1.12
CA ALA A 11 13.25 0.44 0.59
C ALA A 11 12.56 -0.49 -0.42
N MET A 12 13.33 -1.12 -1.31
CA MET A 12 12.78 -2.08 -2.28
C MET A 12 12.20 -3.33 -1.60
N GLU A 13 12.85 -3.85 -0.57
CA GLU A 13 12.33 -4.99 0.21
C GLU A 13 11.03 -4.62 0.94
N GLN A 14 10.96 -3.41 1.50
CA GLN A 14 9.76 -2.91 2.16
C GLN A 14 8.60 -2.76 1.16
N ASP A 15 8.84 -2.19 -0.03
CA ASP A 15 7.84 -2.05 -1.08
C ASP A 15 7.28 -3.42 -1.51
N LEU A 16 8.15 -4.41 -1.71
CA LEU A 16 7.74 -5.78 -2.05
C LEU A 16 6.92 -6.43 -0.93
N SER A 17 7.33 -6.26 0.33
CA SER A 17 6.57 -6.75 1.49
C SER A 17 5.18 -6.12 1.59
N ASP A 18 5.05 -4.83 1.26
CA ASP A 18 3.75 -4.15 1.27
C ASP A 18 2.83 -4.61 0.13
N VAL A 19 3.40 -4.95 -1.03
CA VAL A 19 2.66 -5.58 -2.14
C VAL A 19 2.17 -6.98 -1.74
N GLU A 20 3.01 -7.80 -1.14
CA GLU A 20 2.62 -9.15 -0.69
C GLU A 20 1.44 -9.09 0.28
N LYS A 21 1.50 -8.22 1.29
CA LYS A 21 0.39 -7.99 2.23
C LYS A 21 -0.87 -7.48 1.55
N ALA A 22 -0.74 -6.63 0.52
CA ALA A 22 -1.90 -6.16 -0.24
C ALA A 22 -2.58 -7.30 -1.00
N LEU A 23 -1.80 -8.23 -1.58
CA LEU A 23 -2.33 -9.42 -2.24
C LEU A 23 -3.00 -10.39 -1.25
N GLU A 24 -2.43 -10.58 -0.06
CA GLU A 24 -3.08 -11.36 1.01
C GLU A 24 -4.43 -10.76 1.41
N ARG A 25 -4.51 -9.42 1.53
CA ARG A 25 -5.78 -8.73 1.80
C ARG A 25 -6.78 -8.88 0.65
N LEU A 26 -6.30 -8.98 -0.59
CA LEU A 26 -7.17 -9.19 -1.73
C LEU A 26 -7.77 -10.60 -1.71
N ASP A 27 -6.95 -11.61 -1.45
CA ASP A 27 -7.36 -13.00 -1.33
C ASP A 27 -8.36 -13.22 -0.18
N ASN A 28 -8.14 -12.57 0.96
CA ASN A 28 -9.03 -12.66 2.11
C ASN A 28 -10.24 -11.70 2.06
N ASN A 29 -10.45 -11.00 0.93
CA ASN A 29 -11.59 -10.12 0.70
C ASN A 29 -11.66 -8.91 1.68
N SER A 30 -10.51 -8.42 2.15
CA SER A 30 -10.38 -7.24 3.04
C SER A 30 -9.61 -6.06 2.43
N TYR A 31 -9.07 -6.20 1.21
CA TYR A 31 -8.21 -5.21 0.55
C TYR A 31 -8.75 -3.77 0.52
N TRP A 32 -10.05 -3.61 0.32
CA TRP A 32 -10.74 -2.32 0.27
C TRP A 32 -11.22 -1.82 1.63
N THR A 33 -10.86 -2.47 2.74
CA THR A 33 -11.36 -2.13 4.08
C THR A 33 -10.28 -1.42 4.87
N ASP A 34 -10.61 -0.24 5.38
CA ASP A 34 -9.76 0.53 6.27
C ASP A 34 -9.54 -0.24 7.59
N GLU A 35 -8.30 -0.61 7.89
CA GLU A 35 -7.95 -1.42 9.06
C GLU A 35 -8.22 -0.73 10.40
N SER A 36 -8.36 0.60 10.40
CA SER A 36 -8.59 1.39 11.62
C SER A 36 -10.07 1.68 11.88
N THR A 37 -10.86 1.88 10.83
CA THR A 37 -12.27 2.29 10.95
C THR A 37 -13.25 1.20 10.53
N GLY A 38 -12.82 0.22 9.75
CA GLY A 38 -13.68 -0.77 9.09
C GLY A 38 -14.50 -0.22 7.92
N ALA A 39 -14.36 1.06 7.58
CA ALA A 39 -15.02 1.67 6.43
C ALA A 39 -14.30 1.30 5.12
N PRO A 40 -14.96 1.41 3.95
CA PRO A 40 -14.28 1.26 2.67
C PRO A 40 -13.15 2.31 2.49
N ILE A 41 -12.03 1.90 1.91
CA ILE A 41 -10.98 2.79 1.41
C ILE A 41 -11.49 3.44 0.11
N GLU A 42 -11.26 4.74 -0.02
CA GLU A 42 -11.66 5.49 -1.21
C GLU A 42 -10.99 4.92 -2.49
N PRO A 43 -11.76 4.56 -3.54
CA PRO A 43 -11.22 3.89 -4.71
C PRO A 43 -10.15 4.66 -5.48
N SER A 44 -10.27 5.99 -5.61
CA SER A 44 -9.26 6.81 -6.30
C SER A 44 -7.93 6.85 -5.53
N TYR A 45 -8.00 6.87 -4.20
CA TYR A 45 -6.86 6.81 -3.31
C TYR A 45 -6.15 5.46 -3.41
N LEU A 46 -6.90 4.37 -3.44
CA LEU A 46 -6.35 3.02 -3.60
C LEU A 46 -5.78 2.80 -5.01
N ALA A 47 -6.32 3.44 -6.03
CA ALA A 47 -5.76 3.40 -7.39
C ALA A 47 -4.39 4.10 -7.45
N GLU A 48 -4.21 5.19 -6.70
CA GLU A 48 -2.93 5.91 -6.58
C GLU A 48 -1.96 5.23 -5.60
N ASN A 49 -2.49 4.56 -4.57
CA ASN A 49 -1.74 3.98 -3.46
C ASN A 49 -2.20 2.51 -3.23
N PRO A 50 -1.83 1.57 -4.11
CA PRO A 50 -2.37 0.21 -4.08
C PRO A 50 -2.00 -0.59 -2.82
N THR A 51 -0.96 -0.20 -2.09
CA THR A 51 -0.59 -0.84 -0.84
C THR A 51 -1.23 -0.21 0.40
N ALA A 52 -2.07 0.83 0.22
CA ALA A 52 -2.73 1.52 1.32
C ALA A 52 -3.59 0.56 2.16
N ARG A 53 -3.63 0.86 3.47
CA ARG A 53 -4.36 0.09 4.49
C ARG A 53 -5.46 0.90 5.18
N ARG A 54 -5.49 2.21 4.91
CA ARG A 54 -6.35 3.21 5.55
C ARG A 54 -6.68 4.31 4.55
N ASN A 55 -7.79 5.00 4.78
CA ASN A 55 -8.12 6.23 4.08
C ASN A 55 -7.07 7.33 4.35
N PRO A 56 -6.94 8.31 3.43
CA PRO A 56 -6.07 9.45 3.66
C PRO A 56 -6.52 10.20 4.93
N PRO A 57 -5.57 10.74 5.71
CA PRO A 57 -5.92 11.52 6.88
C PRO A 57 -6.82 12.71 6.50
N HIS A 58 -7.96 12.85 7.17
CA HIS A 58 -8.82 14.02 7.02
C HIS A 58 -8.03 15.26 7.47
N SER A 59 -7.80 16.20 6.54
CA SER A 59 -7.20 17.51 6.82
C SER A 59 -8.25 18.53 7.25
#